data_AF-A0A3M7TDZ7-F1
#
_entry.id   AF-A0A3M7TDZ7-F1
#
_cell.length_a   1.000
_cell.length_b   1.000
_cell.length_c   1.000
_cell.angle_alpha   90.00
_cell.angle_beta   90.00
_cell.angle_gamma   90.00
#
_symmetry.space_group_name_H-M   'P 1'
#
loop_
_entity.id
_entity.type
_entity.pdbx_description
1 polymer ?
#
loop_
_entity_poly.entity_id
_entity_poly.type
_entity_poly.pdbx_seq_one_letter_code
_entity_poly.pdbx_strand_id
1 'polypeptide(L)'
;MMKKILNLLFISFILSVINGYIFLFLNRSYFHLRNNKIQDLSQIELGFLSLIIAPIIETIIFQFLLYAILNSIFKIKNEYLIIVLMSTAFSLSHTYNWLYMCSTFIGGILLNNFYIKVLKMKNKNYAVWLTIFFHFLYNLYGFLFTM
;
A
#
# COMPACT_ATOMS: atom_id res chain seq x y z
N MET A 1 14.57 0.11 -20.05
CA MET A 1 14.29 -0.15 -18.62
C MET A 1 13.22 0.78 -18.04
N MET A 2 13.27 2.09 -18.26
CA MET A 2 12.26 3.06 -17.77
C MET A 2 10.82 2.70 -18.17
N LYS A 3 10.60 2.35 -19.45
CA LYS A 3 9.28 1.89 -19.94
C LYS A 3 8.70 0.71 -19.15
N LYS A 4 9.54 -0.22 -18.69
CA LYS A 4 9.09 -1.38 -17.89
C LYS A 4 8.62 -0.94 -16.50
N ILE A 5 9.34 0.00 -15.87
CA ILE A 5 8.98 0.55 -14.56
C ILE A 5 7.68 1.36 -14.66
N LEU A 6 7.52 2.17 -15.70
CA LEU A 6 6.28 2.92 -15.94
C LEU A 6 5.09 1.99 -16.18
N ASN A 7 5.25 0.95 -17.00
CA ASN A 7 4.21 -0.05 -17.20
C ASN A 7 3.86 -0.77 -15.89
N LEU A 8 4.86 -1.14 -15.10
CA LEU A 8 4.66 -1.77 -13.80
C LEU A 8 3.89 -0.84 -12.84
N LEU A 9 4.25 0.44 -12.78
CA LEU A 9 3.56 1.44 -11.97
C LEU A 9 2.10 1.58 -12.39
N PHE A 10 1.86 1.75 -13.70
CA PHE A 10 0.52 1.92 -14.24
C PHE A 10 -0.37 0.70 -13.99
N ILE A 11 0.13 -0.50 -14.25
CA ILE A 11 -0.61 -1.74 -14.00
C ILE A 11 -0.88 -1.91 -12.50
N SER A 12 0.12 -1.69 -11.65
CA SER A 12 -0.05 -1.82 -10.19
C SER A 12 -1.07 -0.80 -9.66
N PHE A 13 -1.04 0.43 -10.18
CA PHE A 13 -2.00 1.47 -9.83
C PHE A 13 -3.43 1.09 -10.24
N ILE A 14 -3.64 0.63 -11.47
CA ILE A 14 -4.97 0.17 -11.92
C ILE A 14 -5.47 -0.98 -11.03
N LEU A 15 -4.62 -1.97 -10.74
CA LEU A 15 -5.00 -3.08 -9.88
C LEU A 15 -5.36 -2.63 -8.45
N SER A 16 -4.63 -1.64 -7.90
CA SER A 16 -4.96 -1.08 -6.59
C SER A 16 -6.31 -0.36 -6.62
N VAL A 17 -6.61 0.41 -7.68
CA VAL A 17 -7.91 1.07 -7.85
C VAL A 17 -9.04 0.04 -7.97
N ILE A 18 -8.86 -1.01 -8.77
CA ILE A 18 -9.83 -2.11 -8.91
C ILE A 18 -10.07 -2.78 -7.55
N ASN A 19 -9.00 -3.08 -6.79
CA ASN A 19 -9.10 -3.61 -5.44
C ASN A 19 -9.96 -2.69 -4.54
N GLY A 20 -9.69 -1.39 -4.55
CA GLY A 20 -10.48 -0.41 -3.81
C GLY A 20 -11.97 -0.48 -4.14
N TYR A 21 -12.34 -0.50 -5.44
CA TYR A 21 -13.73 -0.58 -5.86
C TYR A 21 -14.40 -1.91 -5.54
N ILE A 22 -13.70 -3.05 -5.62
CA ILE A 22 -14.23 -4.36 -5.23
C ILE A 22 -14.67 -4.31 -3.77
N PHE A 23 -13.79 -3.84 -2.87
CA PHE A 23 -14.11 -3.79 -1.44
C PHE A 23 -15.13 -2.71 -1.09
N LEU A 24 -15.15 -1.59 -1.83
CA LEU A 24 -16.20 -0.58 -1.71
C LEU A 24 -17.57 -1.17 -2.08
N PHE A 25 -17.66 -1.90 -3.19
CA PHE A 25 -18.87 -2.58 -3.64
C PHE A 25 -19.34 -3.61 -2.62
N LEU A 26 -18.42 -4.45 -2.12
CA LEU A 26 -18.73 -5.44 -1.08
C LEU A 26 -19.29 -4.78 0.18
N ASN A 27 -18.66 -3.69 0.64
CA ASN A 27 -19.12 -2.99 1.83
C ASN A 27 -20.51 -2.38 1.62
N ARG A 28 -20.75 -1.72 0.48
CA ARG A 28 -22.03 -1.07 0.18
C ARG A 28 -23.18 -2.04 -0.05
N SER A 29 -22.91 -3.23 -0.57
CA SER A 29 -23.95 -4.18 -0.97
C SER A 29 -24.28 -5.21 0.11
N TYR A 30 -23.34 -5.53 1.00
CA TYR A 30 -23.49 -6.65 1.94
C TYR A 30 -23.23 -6.28 3.40
N PHE A 31 -22.15 -5.54 3.70
CA PHE A 31 -21.64 -5.46 5.08
C PHE A 31 -21.97 -4.17 5.83
N HIS A 32 -22.07 -3.04 5.12
CA HIS A 32 -22.39 -1.71 5.66
C HIS A 32 -21.52 -1.28 6.87
N LEU A 33 -20.25 -1.67 6.87
CA LEU A 33 -19.31 -1.36 7.95
C LEU A 33 -18.93 0.12 7.90
N ARG A 34 -18.91 0.75 9.09
CA ARG A 34 -18.48 2.16 9.27
C ARG A 34 -17.01 2.22 9.69
N ASN A 35 -16.29 3.22 9.18
CA ASN A 35 -14.94 3.55 9.63
C ASN A 35 -15.01 4.60 10.75
N ASN A 36 -15.07 4.16 12.00
CA ASN A 36 -15.35 5.04 13.14
C ASN A 36 -14.13 5.82 13.69
N LYS A 37 -12.96 5.77 13.04
CA LYS A 37 -11.70 6.26 13.64
C LYS A 37 -11.31 7.71 13.30
N ILE A 38 -12.15 8.45 12.57
CA ILE A 38 -11.77 9.77 12.05
C ILE A 38 -12.92 10.76 12.27
N GLN A 39 -13.18 11.13 13.52
CA GLN A 39 -14.21 12.13 13.83
C GLN A 39 -13.64 13.48 14.27
N ASP A 40 -12.33 13.57 14.56
CA ASP A 40 -11.76 14.75 15.23
C ASP A 40 -10.79 15.58 14.35
N LEU A 41 -10.54 15.19 13.09
CA LEU A 41 -9.60 15.89 12.20
C LEU A 41 -10.31 16.67 11.10
N SER A 42 -9.80 17.86 10.77
CA SER A 42 -10.24 18.60 9.59
C SER A 42 -9.85 17.88 8.29
N GLN A 43 -10.55 18.17 7.21
CA GLN A 43 -10.25 17.62 5.87
C GLN A 43 -8.82 17.92 5.40
N ILE A 44 -8.28 19.08 5.77
CA ILE A 44 -6.90 19.48 5.42
C ILE A 44 -5.89 18.65 6.20
N GLU A 45 -6.08 18.48 7.51
CA GLU A 45 -5.20 17.64 8.34
C GLU A 45 -5.25 16.19 7.89
N LEU A 46 -6.45 15.70 7.56
CA LEU A 46 -6.63 14.36 7.02
C LEU A 46 -5.88 14.16 5.71
N GLY A 47 -6.07 15.07 4.75
CA GLY A 47 -5.35 15.03 3.48
C GLY A 47 -3.84 15.08 3.68
N PHE A 48 -3.33 15.96 4.55
CA PHE A 48 -1.90 16.05 4.81
C PHE A 48 -1.33 14.76 5.41
N LEU A 49 -2.01 14.18 6.41
CA LEU A 49 -1.60 12.94 7.05
C LEU A 49 -1.70 11.75 6.10
N SER A 50 -2.82 11.58 5.38
CA SER A 50 -3.07 10.41 4.53
C SER A 50 -2.30 10.44 3.22
N LEU A 51 -1.98 11.62 2.68
CA LEU A 51 -1.30 11.76 1.39
C LEU A 51 0.21 11.88 1.57
N ILE A 52 0.69 12.60 2.58
CA ILE A 52 2.13 12.89 2.69
C ILE A 52 2.77 12.02 3.77
N ILE A 53 2.30 12.14 5.01
CA ILE A 53 2.97 11.53 6.16
C ILE A 53 2.85 10.01 6.13
N ALA A 54 1.64 9.47 5.96
CA ALA A 54 1.41 8.03 5.98
C ALA A 54 2.17 7.30 4.86
N PRO A 55 2.11 7.71 3.57
CA PRO A 55 2.87 7.03 2.52
C PRO A 55 4.37 6.97 2.75
N ILE A 56 4.97 8.03 3.31
CA ILE A 56 6.41 8.05 3.63
C ILE A 56 6.71 7.07 4.77
N ILE A 57 6.03 7.22 5.90
CA ILE A 57 6.29 6.41 7.10
C ILE A 57 6.02 4.93 6.82
N GLU A 58 4.87 4.63 6.23
CA GLU A 58 4.47 3.26 5.92
C GLU A 58 5.41 2.61 4.92
N THR A 59 5.84 3.33 3.87
CA THR A 59 6.81 2.79 2.90
C THR A 59 8.16 2.47 3.55
N ILE A 60 8.62 3.34 4.46
CA ILE A 60 9.87 3.11 5.18
C ILE A 60 9.77 1.88 6.08
N ILE A 61 8.66 1.73 6.81
CA ILE A 61 8.46 0.64 7.78
C ILE A 61 8.20 -0.69 7.06
N PHE A 62 7.16 -0.75 6.23
CA PHE A 62 6.63 -2.02 5.72
C PHE A 62 7.33 -2.48 4.45
N GLN A 63 7.81 -1.57 3.61
CA GLN A 63 8.50 -1.93 2.37
C GLN A 63 10.01 -1.96 2.57
N PHE A 64 10.61 -0.90 3.09
CA PHE A 64 12.08 -0.85 3.21
C PHE A 64 12.62 -1.65 4.40
N LEU A 65 12.23 -1.30 5.63
CA LEU A 65 12.79 -1.88 6.85
C LEU A 65 12.42 -3.35 6.98
N LEU A 66 11.13 -3.69 6.83
CA LEU A 66 10.67 -5.06 6.97
C LEU A 66 11.23 -5.99 5.89
N TYR A 67 11.37 -5.53 4.64
CA TYR A 67 12.08 -6.29 3.60
C TYR A 67 13.53 -6.55 4.00
N ALA A 68 14.26 -5.53 4.48
CA ALA A 68 15.64 -5.68 4.90
C ALA A 68 15.79 -6.68 6.06
N ILE A 69 14.87 -6.65 7.03
CA ILE A 69 14.84 -7.62 8.13
C ILE A 69 14.60 -9.04 7.59
N LEU A 70 13.56 -9.25 6.78
CA LEU A 70 13.18 -10.58 6.29
C LEU A 70 14.23 -11.17 5.32
N ASN A 71 14.70 -10.37 4.37
CA ASN A 71 15.63 -10.82 3.33
C ASN A 71 17.09 -10.88 3.81
N SER A 72 17.56 -9.92 4.60
CA SER A 72 18.98 -9.81 4.97
C SER A 72 19.29 -10.39 6.35
N ILE A 73 18.41 -10.20 7.34
CA ILE A 73 18.62 -10.70 8.70
C ILE A 73 18.13 -12.15 8.81
N PHE A 74 16.85 -12.39 8.48
CA PHE A 74 16.27 -13.74 8.52
C PHE A 74 16.61 -14.59 7.29
N LYS A 75 17.22 -14.00 6.25
CA LYS A 75 17.71 -14.69 5.06
C LYS A 75 16.63 -15.54 4.35
N ILE A 76 15.38 -15.09 4.40
CA ILE A 76 14.27 -15.75 3.70
C ILE A 76 14.52 -15.64 2.20
N LYS A 77 14.62 -16.77 1.50
CA LYS A 77 14.89 -16.80 0.04
C LYS A 77 13.62 -16.74 -0.82
N ASN A 78 12.48 -17.13 -0.26
CA ASN A 78 11.21 -17.14 -0.98
C ASN A 78 10.60 -15.73 -1.00
N GLU A 79 10.69 -15.07 -2.16
CA GLU A 79 10.14 -13.74 -2.38
C GLU A 79 8.63 -13.65 -2.14
N TYR A 80 7.86 -14.66 -2.57
CA TYR A 80 6.42 -14.68 -2.34
C TYR A 80 6.09 -14.74 -0.86
N LEU A 81 6.86 -15.51 -0.08
CA LEU A 81 6.71 -15.54 1.37
C LEU A 81 7.04 -14.18 2.00
N ILE A 82 8.11 -13.52 1.55
CA ILE A 82 8.45 -12.16 2.02
C ILE A 82 7.30 -11.18 1.73
N ILE A 83 6.77 -11.18 0.51
CA ILE A 83 5.64 -10.33 0.11
C ILE A 83 4.45 -10.58 1.02
N VAL A 84 4.08 -11.85 1.24
CA VAL A 84 2.94 -12.20 2.11
C VAL A 84 3.16 -11.71 3.53
N LEU A 85 4.35 -11.91 4.12
CA LEU A 85 4.66 -11.44 5.48
C LEU A 85 4.60 -9.91 5.60
N MET A 86 5.16 -9.20 4.62
CA MET A 86 5.09 -7.74 4.58
C MET A 86 3.65 -7.24 4.45
N SER A 87 2.85 -7.88 3.59
CA SER A 87 1.45 -7.50 3.37
C SER A 87 0.58 -7.80 4.58
N THR A 88 0.83 -8.90 5.28
CA THR A 88 0.19 -9.21 6.56
C THR A 88 0.50 -8.14 7.58
N ALA A 89 1.78 -7.77 7.76
CA ALA A 89 2.17 -6.73 8.70
C ALA A 89 1.52 -5.37 8.38
N PHE A 90 1.49 -4.99 7.10
CA PHE A 90 0.82 -3.77 6.63
C PHE A 90 -0.69 -3.81 6.89
N SER A 91 -1.38 -4.91 6.57
CA SER A 91 -2.81 -5.06 6.83
C SER A 91 -3.16 -4.98 8.31
N LEU A 92 -2.32 -5.57 9.17
CA LEU A 92 -2.52 -5.56 10.62
C LEU A 92 -2.39 -4.17 11.26
N SER A 93 -1.79 -3.18 10.59
CA SER A 93 -1.83 -1.78 11.05
C SER A 93 -3.13 -1.05 10.69
N HIS A 94 -3.97 -1.63 9.83
CA HIS A 94 -5.18 -1.02 9.27
C HIS A 94 -6.47 -1.53 9.94
N THR A 95 -6.54 -1.46 11.27
CA THR A 95 -7.59 -2.07 12.11
C THR A 95 -8.89 -1.25 12.19
N TYR A 96 -9.36 -0.70 11.07
CA TYR A 96 -10.63 0.05 11.04
C TYR A 96 -11.83 -0.90 11.06
N ASN A 97 -11.82 -1.89 10.17
CA ASN A 97 -12.74 -3.01 10.15
C ASN A 97 -12.09 -4.18 9.38
N TRP A 98 -12.59 -5.40 9.56
CA TRP A 98 -11.98 -6.59 8.98
C TRP A 98 -12.00 -6.59 7.44
N LEU A 99 -13.05 -6.05 6.81
CA LEU A 99 -13.17 -5.98 5.35
C LEU A 99 -12.12 -5.02 4.76
N TYR A 100 -11.87 -3.90 5.46
CA TYR A 100 -10.80 -2.98 5.13
C TYR A 100 -9.42 -3.60 5.34
N MET A 101 -9.20 -4.39 6.40
CA MET A 101 -7.96 -5.16 6.57
C MET A 101 -7.72 -6.13 5.40
N CYS A 102 -8.75 -6.82 4.91
CA CYS A 102 -8.63 -7.66 3.72
C CYS A 102 -8.26 -6.85 2.47
N SER A 103 -8.89 -5.68 2.28
CA SER A 103 -8.55 -4.77 1.19
C SER A 103 -7.10 -4.29 1.24
N THR A 104 -6.63 -3.89 2.43
CA THR A 104 -5.25 -3.41 2.62
C THR A 104 -4.23 -4.54 2.57
N PHE A 105 -4.61 -5.78 2.86
CA PHE A 105 -3.75 -6.95 2.61
C PHE A 105 -3.46 -7.13 1.11
N ILE A 106 -4.49 -7.07 0.26
CA ILE A 106 -4.34 -7.16 -1.19
C ILE A 106 -3.59 -5.93 -1.73
N GLY A 107 -3.92 -4.73 -1.24
CA GLY A 107 -3.18 -3.51 -1.54
C GLY A 107 -1.69 -3.62 -1.16
N GLY A 108 -1.42 -4.20 0.01
CA GLY A 108 -0.07 -4.52 0.49
C GLY A 108 0.68 -5.45 -0.46
N ILE A 109 0.02 -6.50 -0.99
CA ILE A 109 0.63 -7.40 -1.98
C ILE A 109 1.07 -6.61 -3.22
N LEU A 110 0.21 -5.73 -3.73
CA LEU A 110 0.53 -4.91 -4.89
C LEU A 110 1.70 -3.95 -4.61
N LEU A 111 1.67 -3.26 -3.48
CA LEU A 111 2.71 -2.29 -3.07
C LEU A 111 4.06 -2.97 -2.80
N ASN A 112 4.07 -4.11 -2.10
CA ASN A 112 5.28 -4.87 -1.79
C ASN A 112 5.90 -5.51 -3.04
N ASN A 113 5.07 -6.08 -3.92
CA ASN A 113 5.52 -6.62 -5.20
C ASN A 113 6.10 -5.51 -6.09
N PHE A 114 5.47 -4.33 -6.11
CA PHE A 114 5.99 -3.16 -6.81
C PHE A 114 7.37 -2.77 -6.30
N TYR A 115 7.52 -2.59 -4.98
CA TYR A 115 8.78 -2.22 -4.33
C TYR A 115 9.92 -3.19 -4.69
N ILE A 116 9.71 -4.50 -4.52
CA ILE A 116 10.75 -5.52 -4.75
C ILE A 116 11.15 -5.56 -6.23
N LYS A 117 10.18 -5.47 -7.15
CA LYS A 117 10.47 -5.44 -8.59
C LYS A 117 11.29 -4.22 -8.98
N VAL A 118 10.95 -3.04 -8.46
CA VAL A 118 11.74 -1.82 -8.72
C VAL A 118 13.12 -1.94 -8.09
N LEU A 119 13.23 -2.48 -6.88
CA LEU A 119 14.50 -2.72 -6.20
C LEU A 119 15.44 -3.60 -7.03
N LYS A 120 14.93 -4.65 -7.68
CA LYS A 120 15.71 -5.51 -8.58
C LYS A 120 16.13 -4.83 -9.88
N MET A 121 15.34 -3.88 -10.39
CA MET A 121 15.64 -3.17 -11.64
C MET A 121 16.55 -1.96 -11.43
N LYS A 122 16.62 -1.42 -10.20
CA LYS A 122 17.27 -0.16 -9.86
C LYS A 122 18.02 -0.28 -8.53
N ASN A 123 18.11 0.80 -7.79
CA ASN A 123 18.72 0.83 -6.47
C ASN A 123 17.66 1.08 -5.39
N LYS A 124 18.06 0.87 -4.14
CA LYS A 124 17.23 1.04 -2.94
C LYS A 124 16.53 2.39 -2.88
N ASN A 125 17.24 3.49 -3.09
CA ASN A 125 16.68 4.84 -2.97
C ASN A 125 15.60 5.06 -4.03
N TYR A 126 15.84 4.63 -5.26
CA TYR A 126 14.86 4.72 -6.33
C TYR A 126 13.61 3.88 -6.04
N ALA A 127 13.77 2.66 -5.52
CA ALA A 127 12.65 1.81 -5.13
C ALA A 127 11.80 2.43 -4.02
N VAL A 128 12.43 2.99 -2.98
CA VAL A 128 11.73 3.65 -1.87
C VAL A 128 10.94 4.85 -2.37
N TRP A 129 11.60 5.81 -3.05
CA TRP A 129 10.94 7.04 -3.48
C TRP A 129 9.82 6.79 -4.49
N LEU A 130 10.03 5.85 -5.42
CA LEU A 130 8.99 5.53 -6.39
C LEU A 130 7.81 4.79 -5.76
N THR A 131 8.05 3.99 -4.71
CA THR A 131 6.97 3.33 -3.96
C THR A 131 6.20 4.33 -3.10
N ILE A 132 6.86 5.30 -2.47
CA ILE A 132 6.20 6.42 -1.78
C ILE A 132 5.31 7.18 -2.77
N PHE A 133 5.82 7.48 -3.96
CA PHE A 133 5.05 8.17 -4.99
C PHE A 133 3.85 7.35 -5.46
N PHE A 134 4.02 6.04 -5.68
CA PHE A 134 2.90 5.14 -6.00
C PHE A 134 1.84 5.15 -4.89
N HIS A 135 2.27 5.04 -3.64
CA HIS A 135 1.37 5.04 -2.49
C HIS A 135 0.62 6.38 -2.34
N PHE A 136 1.32 7.51 -2.51
CA PHE A 136 0.71 8.84 -2.60
C PHE A 136 -0.36 8.91 -3.69
N LEU A 137 -0.07 8.43 -4.91
CA LEU A 137 -1.05 8.47 -6.01
C LEU A 137 -2.31 7.66 -5.69
N TYR A 138 -2.15 6.48 -5.09
CA TYR A 138 -3.29 5.66 -4.68
C TYR A 138 -4.12 6.34 -3.59
N ASN A 139 -3.47 6.92 -2.58
CA ASN A 139 -4.19 7.63 -1.50
C ASN A 139 -4.85 8.91 -2.03
N LEU A 140 -4.21 9.62 -2.95
CA LEU A 140 -4.78 10.80 -3.61
C LEU A 140 -6.03 10.42 -4.39
N TYR A 141 -5.99 9.31 -5.13
CA TYR A 141 -7.17 8.80 -5.80
C TYR A 141 -8.30 8.48 -4.81
N GLY A 142 -7.98 7.77 -3.73
CA GLY A 142 -8.95 7.46 -2.68
C GLY A 142 -9.58 8.70 -2.06
N PHE A 143 -8.75 9.69 -1.72
CA PHE A 143 -9.18 10.97 -1.13
C PHE A 143 -10.08 11.77 -2.07
N LEU A 144 -9.80 11.78 -3.38
CA LEU A 144 -10.57 12.58 -4.35
C LEU A 144 -11.88 11.92 -4.81
N PHE A 145 -11.93 10.58 -4.86
CA PHE A 145 -13.03 9.88 -5.54
C PHE A 145 -13.82 8.90 -4.67
N THR A 146 -13.30 8.53 -3.50
CA THR A 146 -13.92 7.46 -2.68
C THR A 146 -14.25 7.87 -1.25
N MET A 147 -13.61 8.93 -0.72
CA MET A 147 -14.00 9.57 0.54
C MET A 147 -15.22 10.47 0.37
#